data_AF-A0A7S2GF00-F1
#
_entry.id   AF-A0A7S2GF00-F1
#
_cell.length_a   1.000
_cell.length_b   1.000
_cell.length_c   1.000
_cell.angle_alpha   90.00
_cell.angle_beta   90.00
_cell.angle_gamma   90.00
#
_symmetry.space_group_name_H-M   'P 1'
#
loop_
_entity.id
_entity.type
_entity.pdbx_description
1 polymer ?
#
loop_
_entity_poly.entity_id
_entity_poly.type
_entity_poly.pdbx_seq_one_letter_code
_entity_poly.pdbx_strand_id
1 'polypeptide(L)'
;FFFLKNPVRKTGALLFTSLLYIDSCRQMGAAARRFGCGDAMRYEAEAAAVGAAVDDLYDGPLWAAASHDNRLPDVWGSAYLVALNLSTPARREAAMAELEGQSDRYFSFGQVRSLPYPLTWERCCWSAGCRGGCAANGTYQNGGYWATPLPYVVRALLVTGRAGFAEKLLHAAVA
;
A
#
# COMPACT_ATOMS: atom_id res chain seq x y z
N PHE A 1 13.06 -7.71 -6.95
CA PHE A 1 12.16 -6.86 -7.75
C PHE A 1 10.75 -7.40 -7.61
N PHE A 2 9.88 -6.70 -6.86
CA PHE A 2 8.55 -7.19 -6.50
C PHE A 2 7.51 -6.61 -7.49
N PHE A 3 6.83 -7.49 -8.24
CA PHE A 3 5.99 -7.19 -9.41
C PHE A 3 4.58 -6.66 -9.10
N LEU A 4 4.27 -6.26 -7.86
CA LEU A 4 2.88 -6.07 -7.40
C LEU A 4 2.02 -5.13 -8.22
N LYS A 5 2.60 -4.15 -8.92
CA LYS A 5 1.84 -3.14 -9.69
C LYS A 5 2.33 -2.94 -11.12
N ASN A 6 3.07 -3.90 -11.69
CA ASN A 6 3.38 -3.86 -13.12
C ASN A 6 2.09 -4.16 -13.92
N PRO A 7 1.62 -3.27 -14.81
CA PRO A 7 2.34 -2.23 -15.53
C PRO A 7 1.81 -0.81 -15.30
N VAL A 8 1.29 -0.53 -14.10
CA VAL A 8 0.82 0.81 -13.75
C VAL A 8 1.99 1.78 -13.78
N ARG A 9 1.89 2.81 -14.62
CA ARG A 9 2.95 3.81 -14.77
C ARG A 9 2.81 4.87 -13.70
N LYS A 10 3.58 4.74 -12.62
CA LYS A 10 3.64 5.72 -11.54
C LYS A 10 4.96 6.49 -11.61
N THR A 11 4.93 7.80 -11.40
CA THR A 11 6.14 8.65 -11.45
C THR A 11 6.19 9.64 -10.28
N GLY A 12 7.39 10.15 -10.01
CA GLY A 12 7.66 10.98 -8.83
C GLY A 12 7.92 10.14 -7.58
N ALA A 13 7.44 10.59 -6.41
CA ALA A 13 7.50 9.83 -5.17
C ALA A 13 6.46 8.70 -5.20
N LEU A 14 6.86 7.47 -4.86
CA LEU A 14 6.04 6.26 -5.02
C LEU A 14 5.75 5.62 -3.67
N LEU A 15 4.49 5.69 -3.20
CA LEU A 15 4.12 5.25 -1.86
C LEU A 15 4.59 3.82 -1.53
N PHE A 16 4.10 2.83 -2.29
CA PHE A 16 4.37 1.43 -1.96
C PHE A 16 5.87 1.09 -1.99
N THR A 17 6.63 1.68 -2.91
CA THR A 17 8.08 1.47 -3.01
C THR A 17 8.81 2.12 -1.84
N SER A 18 8.41 3.33 -1.44
CA SER A 18 8.94 4.00 -0.26
C SER A 18 8.69 3.19 1.02
N LEU A 19 7.50 2.58 1.16
CA LEU A 19 7.18 1.73 2.32
C LEU A 19 8.03 0.46 2.37
N LEU A 20 8.24 -0.21 1.23
CA LEU A 20 9.16 -1.35 1.15
C LEU A 20 10.59 -0.95 1.52
N TYR A 21 11.05 0.23 1.09
CA TYR A 21 12.36 0.75 1.44
C TYR A 21 12.47 1.03 2.95
N ILE A 22 11.49 1.72 3.54
CA ILE A 22 11.43 1.98 4.99
C ILE A 22 11.49 0.66 5.78
N ASP A 23 10.65 -0.31 5.43
CA ASP A 23 10.61 -1.60 6.13
C ASP A 23 11.92 -2.37 5.97
N SER A 24 12.51 -2.38 4.78
CA SER A 24 13.82 -2.99 4.53
C SER A 24 14.93 -2.32 5.36
N CYS A 25 14.94 -0.99 5.43
CA CYS A 25 15.89 -0.24 6.26
C CYS A 25 15.73 -0.57 7.75
N ARG A 26 14.49 -0.67 8.26
CA ARG A 26 14.24 -1.09 9.65
C ARG A 26 14.78 -2.49 9.93
N GLN A 27 14.53 -3.45 9.02
CA GLN A 27 15.02 -4.82 9.14
C GLN A 27 16.56 -4.89 9.07
N MET A 28 17.18 -4.14 8.15
CA MET A 28 18.64 -4.07 8.02
C MET A 28 19.30 -3.39 9.23
N GLY A 29 18.71 -2.32 9.77
CA GLY A 29 19.17 -1.68 11.00
C GLY A 29 19.13 -2.63 12.19
N ALA A 30 18.03 -3.37 12.36
CA ALA A 30 17.89 -4.38 13.41
C ALA A 30 18.91 -5.52 13.26
N ALA A 31 19.12 -6.03 12.04
CA ALA A 31 20.11 -7.04 11.75
C ALA A 31 21.54 -6.54 12.03
N ALA A 32 21.86 -5.32 11.58
CA ALA A 32 23.17 -4.72 11.79
C ALA A 32 23.53 -4.57 13.27
N ARG A 33 22.56 -4.13 14.10
CA ARG A 33 22.72 -4.09 15.56
C ARG A 33 22.91 -5.48 16.16
N ARG A 34 22.12 -6.46 15.72
CA ARG A 34 22.15 -7.82 16.27
C ARG A 34 23.48 -8.53 16.01
N PHE A 35 24.05 -8.36 14.82
CA PHE A 35 25.25 -9.07 14.39
C PHE A 35 26.53 -8.25 14.50
N GLY A 36 26.43 -6.96 14.85
CA GLY A 36 27.59 -6.06 14.99
C GLY A 36 28.29 -5.76 13.66
N CYS A 37 27.57 -5.82 12.54
CA CYS A 37 28.12 -5.58 11.20
C CYS A 37 27.20 -4.68 10.37
N GLY A 38 27.77 -3.93 9.43
CA GLY A 38 27.01 -2.94 8.63
C GLY A 38 26.79 -1.61 9.35
N ASP A 39 25.88 -0.79 8.82
CA ASP A 39 25.66 0.59 9.28
C ASP A 39 24.20 0.80 9.73
N ALA A 40 23.93 0.42 10.97
CA ALA A 40 22.59 0.53 11.56
C ALA A 40 22.09 1.98 11.60
N MET A 41 22.98 2.93 11.91
CA MET A 41 22.63 4.34 12.01
C MET A 41 22.17 4.90 10.67
N ARG A 42 22.88 4.56 9.58
CA ARG A 42 22.46 4.96 8.24
C ARG A 42 21.09 4.38 7.89
N TYR A 43 20.86 3.09 8.10
CA TYR A 43 19.56 2.51 7.76
C TYR A 43 18.40 3.15 8.54
N GLU A 44 18.60 3.45 9.82
CA GLU A 44 17.59 4.12 10.64
C GLU A 44 17.35 5.57 10.18
N ALA A 45 18.41 6.30 9.85
CA ALA A 45 18.30 7.66 9.32
C ALA A 45 17.53 7.70 7.99
N GLU A 46 17.81 6.76 7.09
CA GLU A 46 17.10 6.60 5.81
C GLU A 46 15.61 6.28 6.01
N ALA A 47 15.29 5.32 6.90
CA ALA A 47 13.92 4.98 7.23
C ALA A 47 13.16 6.17 7.84
N ALA A 48 13.81 6.96 8.70
CA ALA A 48 13.23 8.15 9.30
C ALA A 48 13.00 9.26 8.27
N ALA A 49 13.98 9.54 7.41
CA ALA A 49 13.89 10.57 6.38
C ALA A 49 12.76 10.28 5.38
N VAL A 50 12.69 9.05 4.85
CA VAL A 50 11.62 8.67 3.92
C VAL A 50 10.28 8.56 4.66
N GLY A 51 10.29 8.07 5.90
CA GLY A 51 9.11 7.99 6.76
C GLY A 51 8.46 9.35 7.06
N ALA A 52 9.24 10.43 7.16
CA ALA A 52 8.73 11.78 7.34
C ALA A 52 8.02 12.33 6.08
N ALA A 53 8.41 11.87 4.90
CA ALA A 53 7.86 12.34 3.62
C ALA A 53 6.62 11.56 3.13
N VAL A 54 6.25 10.44 3.77
CA VAL A 54 5.11 9.62 3.28
C VAL A 54 3.79 10.38 3.27
N ASP A 55 3.64 11.35 4.19
CA ASP A 55 2.44 12.16 4.32
C ASP A 55 2.30 13.26 3.26
N ASP A 56 3.34 13.51 2.45
CA ASP A 56 3.23 14.36 1.25
C ASP A 56 2.29 13.74 0.20
N LEU A 57 2.03 12.43 0.31
CA LEU A 57 1.08 11.69 -0.52
C LEU A 57 -0.31 11.58 0.12
N TYR A 58 -0.55 12.14 1.30
CA TYR A 58 -1.88 12.08 1.93
C TYR A 58 -2.88 12.96 1.16
N ASP A 59 -3.97 12.37 0.67
CA ASP A 59 -4.91 13.03 -0.26
C ASP A 59 -6.36 12.58 -0.04
N GLY A 60 -6.84 12.75 1.19
CA GLY A 60 -8.13 12.24 1.66
C GLY A 60 -7.94 11.09 2.66
N PRO A 61 -8.89 10.16 2.83
CA PRO A 61 -8.74 9.09 3.81
C PRO A 61 -7.62 8.09 3.47
N LEU A 62 -7.09 8.12 2.25
CA LEU A 62 -6.03 7.24 1.77
C LEU A 62 -4.88 8.09 1.19
N TRP A 63 -3.69 7.48 1.11
CA TRP A 63 -2.53 8.09 0.45
C TRP A 63 -2.54 7.80 -1.04
N ALA A 64 -2.11 8.76 -1.85
CA ALA A 64 -1.93 8.60 -3.28
C ALA A 64 -0.78 7.64 -3.59
N ALA A 65 -0.91 6.88 -4.68
CA ALA A 65 0.08 5.89 -5.11
C ALA A 65 1.40 6.51 -5.60
N ALA A 66 1.33 7.74 -6.08
CA ALA A 66 2.40 8.47 -6.73
C ALA A 66 2.21 9.99 -6.55
N SER A 67 3.28 10.79 -6.64
CA SER A 67 3.13 12.25 -6.60
C SER A 67 2.71 12.84 -7.95
N HIS A 68 3.07 12.20 -9.08
CA HIS A 68 2.79 12.70 -10.42
C HIS A 68 1.84 11.76 -11.19
N ASP A 69 2.34 10.94 -12.12
CA ASP A 69 1.49 10.05 -12.92
C ASP A 69 0.78 9.03 -12.04
N ASN A 70 -0.54 8.85 -12.24
CA ASN A 70 -1.39 8.01 -11.40
C ASN A 70 -1.37 8.41 -9.91
N ARG A 71 -1.49 9.71 -9.62
CA ARG A 71 -1.81 10.24 -8.28
C ARG A 71 -3.26 9.89 -7.91
N LEU A 72 -3.52 8.60 -7.69
CA LEU A 72 -4.81 8.05 -7.29
C LEU A 72 -4.67 7.33 -5.94
N PRO A 73 -5.77 7.17 -5.15
CA PRO A 73 -5.73 6.51 -3.85
C PRO A 73 -5.16 5.09 -3.91
N ASP A 74 -4.10 4.81 -3.15
CA ASP A 74 -3.46 3.50 -3.08
C ASP A 74 -3.96 2.73 -1.87
N VAL A 75 -4.91 1.82 -2.08
CA VAL A 75 -5.49 1.00 -1.01
C VAL A 75 -4.43 0.13 -0.34
N TRP A 76 -3.58 -0.52 -1.12
CA TRP A 76 -2.57 -1.45 -0.59
C TRP A 76 -1.46 -0.71 0.14
N GLY A 77 -1.01 0.42 -0.43
CA GLY A 77 0.00 1.28 0.18
C GLY A 77 -0.50 1.92 1.47
N SER A 78 -1.75 2.40 1.48
CA SER A 78 -2.36 2.97 2.69
C SER A 78 -2.48 1.95 3.80
N ALA A 79 -2.97 0.73 3.50
CA ALA A 79 -3.01 -0.35 4.47
C ALA A 79 -1.61 -0.71 4.98
N TYR A 80 -0.62 -0.82 4.09
CA TYR A 80 0.73 -1.15 4.50
C TYR A 80 1.38 -0.06 5.36
N LEU A 81 1.14 1.21 5.04
CA LEU A 81 1.56 2.37 5.84
C LEU A 81 0.99 2.29 7.26
N VAL A 82 -0.31 1.98 7.40
CA VAL A 82 -0.95 1.78 8.71
C VAL A 82 -0.34 0.58 9.44
N ALA A 83 -0.11 -0.54 8.75
CA ALA A 83 0.50 -1.73 9.33
C ALA A 83 1.92 -1.48 9.86
N LEU A 84 2.68 -0.58 9.23
CA LEU A 84 4.01 -0.13 9.65
C LEU A 84 3.98 0.98 10.72
N ASN A 85 2.79 1.36 11.20
CA ASN A 85 2.54 2.42 12.17
C ASN A 85 3.15 3.77 11.78
N LEU A 86 3.05 4.12 10.50
CA LEU A 86 3.51 5.41 9.95
C LEU A 86 2.37 6.44 9.96
N SER A 87 2.70 7.72 9.82
CA SER A 87 1.78 8.87 9.93
C SER A 87 1.23 9.12 11.35
N THR A 88 0.19 9.95 11.48
CA THR A 88 -0.48 10.25 12.74
C THR A 88 -1.58 9.21 13.06
N PRO A 89 -1.90 8.97 14.35
CA PRO A 89 -3.00 8.07 14.72
C PRO A 89 -4.33 8.42 14.05
N ALA A 90 -4.65 9.72 13.94
CA ALA A 90 -5.88 10.19 13.30
C ALA A 90 -5.96 9.82 11.82
N ARG A 91 -4.87 9.96 11.05
CA ARG A 91 -4.84 9.59 9.62
C ARG A 91 -4.95 8.08 9.42
N ARG A 92 -4.24 7.31 10.24
CA ARG A 92 -4.34 5.84 10.21
C ARG A 92 -5.75 5.35 10.51
N GLU A 93 -6.38 5.95 11.51
CA GLU A 93 -7.75 5.64 11.90
C GLU A 93 -8.74 6.00 10.78
N ALA A 94 -8.61 7.18 10.19
CA ALA A 94 -9.44 7.59 9.05
C ALA A 94 -9.34 6.62 7.86
N ALA A 95 -8.13 6.16 7.54
CA ALA A 95 -7.91 5.19 6.46
C ALA A 95 -8.61 3.85 6.70
N MET A 96 -8.54 3.34 7.93
CA MET A 96 -9.16 2.05 8.25
C MET A 96 -10.67 2.16 8.43
N ALA A 97 -11.16 3.28 8.97
CA ALA A 97 -12.58 3.60 9.02
C ALA A 97 -13.20 3.70 7.61
N GLU A 98 -12.49 4.29 6.65
CA GLU A 98 -12.91 4.35 5.24
C GLU A 98 -13.03 2.96 4.62
N LEU A 99 -12.02 2.11 4.81
CA LEU A 99 -12.01 0.75 4.26
C LEU A 99 -13.15 -0.12 4.83
N GLU A 100 -13.42 0.00 6.12
CA GLU A 100 -14.51 -0.73 6.79
C GLU A 100 -15.88 -0.16 6.39
N GLY A 101 -16.05 1.16 6.50
CA GLY A 101 -17.32 1.86 6.27
C GLY A 101 -17.78 1.85 4.81
N GLN A 102 -16.85 1.70 3.84
CA GLN A 102 -17.16 1.60 2.42
C GLN A 102 -16.64 0.28 1.81
N SER A 103 -16.70 -0.81 2.58
CA SER A 103 -16.09 -2.10 2.25
C SER A 103 -16.39 -2.63 0.84
N ASP A 104 -17.62 -2.46 0.34
CA ASP A 104 -18.02 -2.88 -1.03
C ASP A 104 -17.20 -2.22 -2.15
N ARG A 105 -16.58 -1.06 -1.89
CA ARG A 105 -15.71 -0.37 -2.85
C ARG A 105 -14.31 -0.97 -2.93
N TYR A 106 -13.92 -1.75 -1.92
CA TYR A 106 -12.53 -2.18 -1.72
C TYR A 106 -12.37 -3.69 -1.76
N PHE A 107 -13.38 -4.42 -1.28
CA PHE A 107 -13.28 -5.85 -1.02
C PHE A 107 -14.30 -6.67 -1.83
N SER A 108 -13.89 -7.87 -2.24
CA SER A 108 -14.78 -8.87 -2.83
C SER A 108 -14.19 -10.25 -2.57
N PHE A 109 -14.98 -11.17 -2.00
CA PHE A 109 -14.55 -12.54 -1.67
C PHE A 109 -13.20 -12.61 -0.93
N GLY A 110 -13.01 -11.75 0.07
CA GLY A 110 -11.77 -11.66 0.85
C GLY A 110 -10.56 -11.06 0.11
N GLN A 111 -10.73 -10.66 -1.15
CA GLN A 111 -9.71 -10.03 -1.99
C GLN A 111 -9.87 -8.51 -2.01
N VAL A 112 -8.79 -7.80 -2.34
CA VAL A 112 -8.68 -6.34 -2.18
C VAL A 112 -8.30 -5.68 -3.51
N ARG A 113 -9.00 -4.60 -3.89
CA ARG A 113 -8.59 -3.75 -5.03
C ARG A 113 -7.39 -2.89 -4.68
N SER A 114 -6.57 -2.52 -5.66
CA SER A 114 -5.49 -1.54 -5.47
C SER A 114 -5.97 -0.08 -5.40
N LEU A 115 -7.21 0.17 -5.85
CA LEU A 115 -7.90 1.46 -5.94
C LEU A 115 -9.37 1.26 -5.52
N PRO A 116 -10.05 2.26 -4.91
CA PRO A 116 -11.48 2.18 -4.67
C PRO A 116 -12.28 2.02 -5.98
N TYR A 117 -13.32 1.20 -5.99
CA TYR A 117 -14.32 1.23 -7.07
C TYR A 117 -14.99 2.62 -7.15
N PRO A 118 -15.29 3.14 -8.37
CA PRO A 118 -15.07 2.56 -9.70
C PRO A 118 -13.73 2.95 -10.34
N LEU A 119 -12.75 3.44 -9.57
CA LEU A 119 -11.50 3.96 -10.14
C LEU A 119 -10.67 2.89 -10.83
N THR A 120 -9.97 3.36 -11.87
CA THR A 120 -9.02 2.63 -12.70
C THR A 120 -7.77 3.51 -12.90
N TRP A 121 -6.61 2.89 -13.11
CA TRP A 121 -5.40 3.60 -13.46
C TRP A 121 -5.52 4.27 -14.83
N GLU A 122 -4.92 5.44 -14.94
CA GLU A 122 -4.98 6.30 -16.12
C GLU A 122 -3.84 6.00 -17.10
N ARG A 123 -2.66 5.64 -16.56
CA ARG A 123 -1.46 5.38 -17.36
C ARG A 123 -0.86 4.01 -17.06
N CYS A 124 -0.65 3.20 -18.10
CA CYS A 124 0.02 1.90 -17.98
C CYS A 124 1.12 1.75 -19.04
N CYS A 125 2.04 0.80 -18.83
CA CYS A 125 3.22 0.57 -19.66
C CYS A 125 3.52 -0.93 -19.79
N TRP A 126 2.80 -1.62 -20.68
CA TRP A 126 2.89 -3.08 -20.86
C TRP A 126 4.09 -3.54 -21.67
N SER A 127 4.67 -2.67 -22.49
CA SER A 127 5.78 -2.99 -23.39
C SER A 127 6.96 -2.04 -23.16
N ALA A 128 8.14 -2.46 -23.64
CA ALA A 128 9.24 -1.52 -23.86
C ALA A 128 8.74 -0.33 -24.70
N GLY A 129 9.04 0.89 -24.25
CA GLY A 129 8.55 2.13 -24.86
C GLY A 129 7.13 2.55 -24.47
N CYS A 130 6.49 1.87 -23.50
CA CYS A 130 5.15 2.19 -22.99
C CYS A 130 4.09 2.38 -24.09
N ARG A 131 4.07 1.47 -25.06
CA ARG A 131 3.03 1.46 -26.10
C ARG A 131 1.85 0.61 -25.60
N GLY A 132 0.64 1.16 -25.67
CA GLY A 132 -0.59 0.49 -25.23
C GLY A 132 -1.26 1.14 -24.00
N GLY A 133 -2.55 0.86 -23.82
CA GLY A 133 -3.37 1.36 -22.71
C GLY A 133 -3.31 0.46 -21.47
N CYS A 134 -4.09 0.79 -20.45
CA CYS A 134 -4.27 -0.09 -19.29
C CYS A 134 -5.04 -1.36 -19.64
N ALA A 135 -4.94 -2.38 -18.77
CA ALA A 135 -5.84 -3.54 -18.85
C ALA A 135 -7.31 -3.09 -18.80
N ALA A 136 -8.23 -3.95 -19.23
CA ALA A 136 -9.66 -3.66 -19.16
C ALA A 136 -10.08 -3.26 -17.72
N ASN A 137 -11.06 -2.37 -17.62
CA ASN A 137 -11.54 -1.86 -16.33
C ASN A 137 -12.01 -3.03 -15.45
N GLY A 138 -11.56 -3.05 -14.19
CA GLY A 138 -11.87 -4.11 -13.24
C GLY A 138 -11.04 -5.38 -13.39
N THR A 139 -10.01 -5.39 -14.25
CA THR A 139 -9.16 -6.56 -14.49
C THR A 139 -7.71 -6.31 -14.11
N TYR A 140 -7.03 -7.37 -13.65
CA TYR A 140 -5.61 -7.35 -13.28
C TYR A 140 -5.26 -6.17 -12.35
N GLN A 141 -4.22 -5.40 -12.65
CA GLN A 141 -3.86 -4.20 -11.89
C GLN A 141 -4.85 -3.05 -12.07
N ASN A 142 -5.66 -3.04 -13.12
CA ASN A 142 -6.58 -1.95 -13.43
C ASN A 142 -7.94 -2.10 -12.71
N GLY A 143 -7.89 -2.21 -11.39
CA GLY A 143 -9.07 -2.34 -10.54
C GLY A 143 -9.53 -3.79 -10.31
N GLY A 144 -8.69 -4.79 -10.60
CA GLY A 144 -8.96 -6.17 -10.18
C GLY A 144 -8.78 -6.36 -8.68
N TYR A 145 -9.36 -7.44 -8.16
CA TYR A 145 -9.24 -7.84 -6.76
C TYR A 145 -8.09 -8.85 -6.59
N TRP A 146 -7.33 -8.71 -5.51
CA TRP A 146 -6.19 -9.57 -5.21
C TRP A 146 -6.16 -9.99 -3.75
N ALA A 147 -5.84 -11.26 -3.48
CA ALA A 147 -5.56 -11.73 -2.13
C ALA A 147 -4.17 -11.32 -1.63
N THR A 148 -3.23 -11.02 -2.52
CA THR A 148 -1.84 -10.67 -2.19
C THR A 148 -1.64 -9.57 -1.13
N PRO A 149 -2.40 -8.46 -1.12
CA PRO A 149 -2.26 -7.41 -0.10
C PRO A 149 -2.92 -7.74 1.24
N LEU A 150 -3.63 -8.87 1.35
CA LEU A 150 -4.43 -9.23 2.52
C LEU A 150 -3.62 -9.24 3.83
N PRO A 151 -2.36 -9.73 3.88
CA PRO A 151 -1.54 -9.63 5.10
C PRO A 151 -1.34 -8.20 5.60
N TYR A 152 -1.18 -7.23 4.70
CA TYR A 152 -1.01 -5.82 5.07
C TYR A 152 -2.32 -5.22 5.59
N VAL A 153 -3.44 -5.53 4.92
CA VAL A 153 -4.77 -5.05 5.31
C VAL A 153 -5.18 -5.62 6.67
N VAL A 154 -5.05 -6.94 6.85
CA VAL A 154 -5.37 -7.60 8.12
C VAL A 154 -4.51 -7.02 9.24
N ARG A 155 -3.20 -6.85 9.01
CA ARG A 155 -2.33 -6.22 10.01
C ARG A 155 -2.78 -4.81 10.35
N ALA A 156 -3.13 -4.00 9.34
CA ALA A 156 -3.60 -2.63 9.52
C ALA A 156 -4.91 -2.54 10.34
N LEU A 157 -5.86 -3.43 10.06
CA LEU A 157 -7.11 -3.55 10.81
C LEU A 157 -6.84 -3.95 12.27
N LEU A 158 -5.96 -4.93 12.50
CA LEU A 158 -5.62 -5.37 13.86
C LEU A 158 -4.97 -4.27 14.70
N VAL A 159 -3.97 -3.55 14.14
CA VAL A 159 -3.29 -2.47 14.89
C VAL A 159 -4.17 -1.23 15.12
N THR A 160 -5.32 -1.15 14.46
CA THR A 160 -6.33 -0.10 14.66
C THR A 160 -7.60 -0.60 15.35
N GLY A 161 -7.57 -1.80 15.97
CA GLY A 161 -8.67 -2.30 16.81
C GLY A 161 -9.85 -2.92 16.05
N ARG A 162 -9.73 -3.21 14.75
CA ARG A 162 -10.79 -3.74 13.89
C ARG A 162 -10.72 -5.26 13.69
N ALA A 163 -10.49 -5.99 14.78
CA ALA A 163 -10.32 -7.45 14.72
C ALA A 163 -11.52 -8.18 14.11
N GLY A 164 -12.75 -7.76 14.43
CA GLY A 164 -13.97 -8.37 13.90
C GLY A 164 -14.10 -8.23 12.38
N PHE A 165 -13.67 -7.10 11.80
CA PHE A 165 -13.68 -6.92 10.34
C PHE A 165 -12.55 -7.71 9.67
N ALA A 166 -11.36 -7.76 10.30
CA ALA A 166 -10.26 -8.59 9.81
C ALA A 166 -10.62 -10.07 9.75
N GLU A 167 -11.30 -10.59 10.78
CA GLU A 167 -11.78 -11.98 10.81
C GLU A 167 -12.79 -12.26 9.67
N LYS A 168 -13.79 -11.40 9.49
CA LYS A 168 -14.75 -11.52 8.38
C LYS A 168 -14.06 -11.57 7.02
N LEU A 169 -13.05 -10.71 6.81
CA LEU A 169 -12.31 -10.65 5.55
C LEU A 169 -11.50 -11.94 5.30
N LEU A 170 -10.87 -12.50 6.33
CA LEU A 170 -10.14 -13.76 6.23
C LEU A 170 -11.07 -14.95 5.95
N HIS A 171 -12.22 -15.04 6.62
CA HIS A 171 -13.21 -16.08 6.34
C HIS A 171 -13.70 -16.00 4.89
N ALA A 172 -13.97 -14.80 4.38
CA ALA A 172 -14.39 -14.60 2.99
C ALA A 172 -13.31 -14.98 1.96
N ALA A 173 -12.03 -15.04 2.35
CA ALA A 173 -10.92 -15.41 1.45
C ALA A 173 -10.72 -16.93 1.31
N VAL A 174 -11.32 -17.72 2.21
CA VAL A 174 -11.17 -19.19 2.26
C VAL A 174 -12.49 -19.95 2.05
N ALA A 175 -13.60 -19.23 1.95
CA ALA A 175 -14.93 -19.75 1.62
C ALA A 175 -15.12 -19.87 0.10
#